data_AF-A0A941G4L0-F1
#
_entry.id   AF-A0A941G4L0-F1
#
_cell.length_a   1.000
_cell.length_b   1.000
_cell.length_c   1.000
_cell.angle_alpha   90.00
_cell.angle_beta   90.00
_cell.angle_gamma   90.00
#
_symmetry.space_group_name_H-M   'P 1'
#
loop_
_entity.id
_entity.type
_entity.pdbx_description
1 polymer ?
#
loop_
_entity_poly.entity_id
_entity_poly.type
_entity_poly.pdbx_seq_one_letter_code
_entity_poly.pdbx_strand_id
1 'polypeptide(L)'
;TQLMVRKGEGRVEEKERERRKEKREEEGGGEREDALQRELGALDVRVVKPASGAAVWRVQTDVQRFDLSPGSAQLDATWRVRPVNLKGSGLICRTVVDEPVSGQGASALVAAQQRALSKLAGVMASAIRGRQAPDGEGVRSVGCAPLKE
;
A
#
# COMPACT_ATOMS: atom_id res chain seq x y z
N THR A 1 -0.91 3.80 16.60
CA THR A 1 -1.81 3.64 15.44
C THR A 1 -2.04 2.15 15.26
N GLN A 2 -3.28 1.67 15.33
CA GLN A 2 -3.59 0.24 15.14
C GLN A 2 -3.78 -0.07 13.65
N LEU A 3 -3.20 -1.19 13.19
CA LEU A 3 -3.43 -1.78 11.88
C LEU A 3 -4.46 -2.91 12.03
N MET A 4 -5.69 -2.70 11.53
CA MET A 4 -6.71 -3.75 11.46
C MET A 4 -6.67 -4.37 10.06
N VAL A 5 -6.18 -5.60 9.95
CA VAL A 5 -6.29 -6.41 8.72
C VAL A 5 -7.57 -7.24 8.82
N ARG A 6 -8.62 -6.87 8.08
CA ARG A 6 -9.76 -7.77 7.85
C ARG A 6 -9.45 -8.65 6.66
N LYS A 7 -9.25 -9.95 6.93
CA LYS A 7 -9.20 -11.00 5.92
C LYS A 7 -10.60 -11.16 5.34
N GLY A 8 -10.81 -10.75 4.09
CA GLY A 8 -12.04 -11.01 3.35
C GLY A 8 -12.25 -12.52 3.19
N GLU A 9 -13.46 -12.99 3.47
CA GLU A 9 -13.84 -14.40 3.41
C GLU A 9 -13.82 -14.94 1.97
N GLY A 10 -12.68 -15.51 1.58
CA GLY A 10 -12.60 -16.51 0.52
C GLY A 10 -12.43 -17.87 1.19
N ARG A 11 -13.45 -18.73 1.12
CA ARG A 11 -13.38 -20.13 1.54
C ARG A 11 -12.19 -20.79 0.85
N VAL A 12 -11.17 -21.13 1.64
CA VAL A 12 -10.22 -22.17 1.25
C VAL A 12 -10.84 -23.47 1.74
N GLU A 13 -11.24 -24.32 0.80
CA GLU A 13 -11.57 -25.72 1.10
C GLU A 13 -10.30 -26.39 1.60
N GLU A 14 -10.15 -26.46 2.92
CA GLU A 14 -9.06 -27.14 3.59
C GLU A 14 -9.48 -28.60 3.83
N LYS A 15 -8.97 -29.47 2.96
CA LYS A 15 -8.97 -30.92 3.19
C LYS A 15 -7.94 -31.20 4.29
N GLU A 16 -8.36 -31.05 5.54
CA GLU A 16 -7.69 -31.58 6.71
C GLU A 16 -7.46 -33.09 6.51
N ARG A 17 -6.20 -33.48 6.34
CA ARG A 17 -5.71 -34.69 6.99
C ARG A 17 -4.39 -34.38 7.67
N GLU A 18 -4.56 -34.28 8.98
CA GLU A 18 -3.62 -34.75 9.99
C GLU A 18 -2.62 -33.73 10.57
N ARG A 19 -3.15 -32.99 11.55
CA ARG A 19 -2.82 -33.24 12.97
C ARG A 19 -1.34 -33.02 13.33
N ARG A 20 -1.04 -31.80 13.78
CA ARG A 20 -0.39 -31.61 15.08
C ARG A 20 -1.01 -30.43 15.81
N LYS A 21 -2.03 -30.78 16.60
CA LYS A 21 -2.41 -30.08 17.81
C LYS A 21 -1.24 -30.11 18.79
N GLU A 22 -0.91 -28.92 19.29
CA GLU A 22 -0.81 -28.54 20.71
C GLU A 22 0.51 -27.89 21.16
N LYS A 23 0.31 -26.67 21.69
CA LYS A 23 0.96 -26.12 22.89
C LYS A 23 2.27 -25.36 22.68
N ARG A 24 2.14 -24.03 22.57
CA ARG A 24 2.45 -23.14 23.70
C ARG A 24 1.87 -21.75 23.45
N GLU A 25 1.19 -21.29 24.48
CA GLU A 25 0.88 -19.90 24.72
C GLU A 25 2.17 -19.07 24.76
N GLU A 26 1.99 -17.80 24.43
CA GLU A 26 2.83 -16.65 24.75
C GLU A 26 3.96 -16.24 23.78
N GLU A 27 3.88 -14.93 23.49
CA GLU A 27 4.92 -14.02 23.00
C GLU A 27 5.22 -13.98 21.49
N GLY A 28 5.18 -12.77 20.93
CA GLY A 28 5.78 -12.47 19.63
C GLY A 28 4.94 -11.69 18.62
N GLY A 29 3.99 -10.84 19.04
CA GLY A 29 3.23 -9.96 18.12
C GLY A 29 4.04 -8.87 17.39
N GLY A 30 5.38 -8.90 17.43
CA GLY A 30 6.25 -7.88 16.85
C GLY A 30 7.07 -8.31 15.63
N GLU A 31 7.11 -9.60 15.28
CA GLU A 31 8.08 -10.11 14.28
C GLU A 31 7.63 -9.89 12.82
N ARG A 32 6.33 -9.67 12.61
CA ARG A 32 5.76 -9.56 11.27
C ARG A 32 5.90 -8.16 10.66
N GLU A 33 5.88 -7.12 11.48
CA GLU A 33 6.17 -5.74 11.05
C GLU A 33 7.66 -5.55 10.77
N ASP A 34 8.52 -6.17 11.59
CA ASP A 34 9.97 -6.16 11.43
C ASP A 34 10.43 -6.88 10.15
N ALA A 35 9.87 -8.05 9.86
CA ALA A 35 10.16 -8.79 8.63
C ALA A 35 9.69 -8.00 7.39
N LEU A 36 8.53 -7.33 7.49
CA LEU A 36 7.99 -6.53 6.39
C LEU A 36 8.82 -5.26 6.12
N GLN A 37 9.36 -4.61 7.16
CA GLN A 37 10.29 -3.48 7.01
C GLN A 37 11.62 -3.91 6.38
N ARG A 38 12.13 -5.09 6.77
CA ARG A 38 13.39 -5.64 6.24
C ARG A 38 13.25 -6.14 4.80
N GLU A 39 12.15 -6.81 4.47
CA GLU A 39 11.87 -7.35 3.13
C GLU A 39 11.49 -6.26 2.13
N LEU A 40 10.75 -5.23 2.54
CA LEU A 40 10.32 -4.18 1.62
C LEU A 40 11.39 -3.13 1.36
N GLY A 41 12.35 -2.89 2.27
CA GLY A 41 13.47 -1.95 2.09
C GLY A 41 13.11 -0.51 1.67
N ALA A 42 11.82 -0.19 1.56
CA ALA A 42 11.27 0.97 0.86
C ALA A 42 10.37 1.83 1.75
N LEU A 43 10.12 1.39 2.99
CA LEU A 43 9.53 2.23 4.03
C LEU A 43 10.65 2.78 4.90
N ASP A 44 11.47 3.62 4.26
CA ASP A 44 12.39 4.51 4.94
C ASP A 44 11.57 5.60 5.65
N VAL A 45 11.11 5.31 6.88
CA VAL A 45 10.59 6.35 7.78
C VAL A 45 11.78 7.12 8.34
N ARG A 46 12.56 7.75 7.47
CA ARG A 46 13.48 8.80 7.89
C ARG A 46 12.60 9.95 8.38
N VAL A 47 12.74 10.29 9.65
CA VAL A 47 12.29 11.60 10.16
C VAL A 47 13.18 12.63 9.50
N VAL A 48 12.89 12.96 8.24
CA VAL A 48 13.56 14.01 7.51
C VAL A 48 13.07 15.31 8.12
N LYS A 49 13.97 16.06 8.77
CA LYS A 49 13.69 17.47 9.06
C LYS A 49 13.57 18.16 7.70
N PRO A 50 12.38 18.65 7.32
CA PRO A 50 12.24 19.34 6.06
C PRO A 50 13.16 20.57 6.09
N ALA A 51 13.77 20.91 4.95
CA ALA A 51 14.48 22.16 4.80
C ALA A 51 13.53 23.32 5.18
N SER A 52 14.08 24.40 5.74
CA SER A 52 13.28 25.57 6.11
C SER A 52 12.46 26.04 4.90
N GLY A 53 11.14 26.16 5.07
CA GLY A 53 10.22 26.58 4.00
C GLY A 53 9.77 25.49 3.02
N ALA A 54 10.23 24.24 3.16
CA ALA A 54 9.76 23.15 2.30
C ALA A 54 8.28 22.81 2.57
N ALA A 55 7.53 22.51 1.50
CA ALA A 55 6.16 22.04 1.59
C ALA A 55 6.09 20.66 2.28
N VAL A 56 5.35 20.57 3.37
CA VAL A 56 5.14 19.34 4.14
C VAL A 56 3.70 18.87 3.97
N TRP A 57 3.56 17.60 3.58
CA TRP A 57 2.27 16.94 3.42
C TRP A 57 2.22 15.70 4.29
N ARG A 58 1.05 15.44 4.88
CA ARG A 58 0.74 14.18 5.55
C ARG A 58 0.00 13.28 4.58
N VAL A 59 0.52 12.10 4.33
CA VAL A 59 -0.13 11.05 3.54
C VAL A 59 -0.59 9.94 4.48
N GLN A 60 -1.85 9.53 4.36
CA GLN A 60 -2.40 8.36 5.06
C GLN A 60 -2.98 7.42 4.01
N THR A 61 -2.54 6.16 4.00
CA THR A 61 -2.95 5.16 3.01
C THR A 61 -3.60 3.99 3.72
N ASP A 62 -4.79 3.61 3.27
CA ASP A 62 -5.52 2.42 3.66
C ASP A 62 -5.52 1.47 2.46
N VAL A 63 -4.98 0.26 2.63
CA VAL A 63 -4.86 -0.72 1.55
C VAL A 63 -5.99 -1.74 1.69
N GLN A 64 -6.89 -1.75 0.71
CA GLN A 64 -8.02 -2.67 0.66
C GLN A 64 -7.63 -4.02 0.04
N ARG A 65 -6.67 -4.03 -0.89
CA ARG A 65 -6.21 -5.23 -1.57
C ARG A 65 -4.73 -5.16 -1.88
N PHE A 66 -4.01 -6.25 -1.64
CA PHE A 66 -2.60 -6.38 -1.97
C PHE A 66 -2.27 -7.83 -2.27
N ASP A 67 -2.59 -8.23 -3.49
CA ASP A 67 -2.59 -9.63 -3.91
C ASP A 67 -1.53 -9.88 -4.97
N LEU A 68 -0.96 -11.08 -4.91
CA LEU A 68 -0.11 -11.65 -5.95
C LEU A 68 -0.80 -12.85 -6.57
N SER A 69 -0.83 -12.91 -7.89
CA SER A 69 -1.29 -14.07 -8.63
C SER A 69 -0.33 -14.38 -9.79
N PRO A 70 -0.32 -15.61 -10.33
CA PRO A 70 0.41 -15.91 -11.55
C PRO A 70 -0.09 -15.03 -12.70
N GLY A 71 0.69 -14.00 -13.06
CA GLY A 71 0.39 -13.09 -14.16
C GLY A 71 0.08 -11.64 -13.75
N SER A 72 -0.37 -11.38 -12.52
CA SER A 72 -0.62 -9.99 -12.06
C SER A 72 -0.39 -9.77 -10.56
N ALA A 73 0.02 -8.54 -10.23
CA ALA A 73 0.08 -8.00 -8.88
C ALA A 73 -0.96 -6.87 -8.75
N GLN A 74 -1.92 -7.04 -7.84
CA GLN A 74 -3.04 -6.11 -7.67
C GLN A 74 -2.92 -5.33 -6.37
N LEU A 75 -3.17 -4.03 -6.45
CA LEU A 75 -3.14 -3.10 -5.32
C LEU A 75 -4.36 -2.17 -5.39
N ASP A 76 -5.23 -2.22 -4.38
CA ASP A 76 -6.35 -1.29 -4.22
C ASP A 76 -6.15 -0.52 -2.93
N ALA A 77 -6.07 0.81 -3.02
CA ALA A 77 -5.80 1.65 -1.89
C ALA A 77 -6.63 2.94 -1.92
N THR A 78 -7.12 3.30 -0.75
CA THR A 78 -7.74 4.58 -0.45
C THR A 78 -6.76 5.40 0.35
N TRP A 79 -6.41 6.59 -0.14
CA TRP A 79 -5.38 7.41 0.46
C TRP A 79 -5.85 8.85 0.61
N ARG A 80 -5.26 9.53 1.60
CA ARG A 80 -5.57 10.90 1.98
C ARG A 80 -4.28 11.69 2.03
N VAL A 81 -4.30 12.89 1.45
CA VAL A 81 -3.20 13.86 1.57
C VAL A 81 -3.72 15.13 2.22
N ARG A 82 -3.00 15.65 3.20
CA ARG A 82 -3.31 16.92 3.87
C ARG A 82 -2.06 17.79 3.96
N PRO A 83 -2.13 19.09 3.65
CA PRO A 83 -1.01 19.98 3.89
C PRO A 83 -0.78 20.12 5.40
N VAL A 84 0.47 20.21 5.82
CA VAL A 84 0.86 20.37 7.24
C VAL A 84 1.25 21.82 7.54
N ASN A 85 2.01 22.45 6.65
CA ASN A 85 2.50 23.82 6.79
C ASN A 85 2.08 24.74 5.61
N LEU A 86 1.13 24.28 4.80
CA LEU A 86 0.55 25.04 3.69
C LEU A 86 -0.94 25.26 3.94
N LYS A 87 -1.50 26.28 3.29
CA LYS A 87 -2.95 26.49 3.22
C LYS A 87 -3.53 25.65 2.09
N GLY A 88 -4.74 25.12 2.29
CA GLY A 88 -5.47 24.35 1.29
C GLY A 88 -6.19 23.15 1.89
N SER A 89 -7.20 22.66 1.18
CA SER A 89 -7.91 21.44 1.57
C SER A 89 -7.09 20.21 1.20
N GLY A 90 -7.22 19.16 2.02
CA GLY A 90 -6.69 17.86 1.67
C GLY A 90 -7.50 17.18 0.57
N LEU A 91 -6.99 16.06 0.06
CA LEU A 91 -7.70 15.18 -0.87
C LEU A 91 -7.86 13.79 -0.27
N ILE A 92 -8.96 13.13 -0.62
CA ILE A 92 -9.15 11.69 -0.46
C ILE A 92 -9.37 11.06 -1.83
N CYS A 93 -8.61 10.02 -2.12
CA CYS A 93 -8.62 9.35 -3.39
C CYS A 93 -8.65 7.83 -3.20
N ARG A 94 -9.20 7.11 -4.18
CA ARG A 94 -9.04 5.66 -4.31
C ARG A 94 -8.37 5.35 -5.65
N THR A 95 -7.36 4.51 -5.59
CA THR A 95 -6.56 4.09 -6.74
C THR A 95 -6.45 2.58 -6.76
N VAL A 96 -6.71 2.00 -7.93
CA VAL A 96 -6.51 0.58 -8.21
C VAL A 96 -5.36 0.46 -9.19
N VAL A 97 -4.39 -0.38 -8.86
CA VAL A 97 -3.25 -0.72 -9.70
C VAL A 97 -3.31 -2.22 -10.00
N ASP A 98 -3.21 -2.57 -11.28
CA ASP A 98 -3.06 -3.92 -11.78
C ASP A 98 -1.76 -3.97 -12.58
N GLU A 99 -0.74 -4.60 -12.02
CA GLU A 99 0.59 -4.66 -12.61
C GLU A 99 0.84 -6.06 -13.20
N PRO A 100 1.14 -6.17 -14.51
CA PRO A 100 1.48 -7.45 -15.11
C PRO A 100 2.81 -7.98 -14.55
N VAL A 101 2.85 -9.30 -14.38
CA VAL A 101 4.05 -10.02 -13.97
C VAL A 101 4.81 -10.45 -15.22
N SER A 102 5.94 -9.79 -15.48
CA SER A 102 6.87 -10.21 -16.53
C SER A 102 7.91 -11.16 -15.95
N GLY A 103 7.85 -12.44 -16.34
CA GLY A 103 8.79 -13.47 -15.92
C GLY A 103 8.18 -14.54 -15.03
N GLN A 104 9.04 -15.42 -14.51
CA GLN A 104 8.64 -16.56 -13.70
C GLN A 104 9.32 -16.52 -12.32
N GLY A 105 8.72 -17.23 -11.37
CA GLY A 105 9.25 -17.35 -10.01
C GLY A 105 8.93 -16.17 -9.10
N ALA A 106 9.33 -16.31 -7.82
CA ALA A 106 8.98 -15.38 -6.76
C ALA A 106 9.54 -13.97 -6.99
N SER A 107 10.74 -13.85 -7.57
CA SER A 107 11.37 -12.54 -7.85
C SER A 107 10.56 -11.70 -8.85
N ALA A 108 9.98 -12.33 -9.88
CA ALA A 108 9.14 -11.63 -10.86
C ALA A 108 7.85 -11.09 -10.21
N LEU A 109 7.26 -11.85 -9.28
CA LEU A 109 6.09 -11.43 -8.51
C LEU A 109 6.41 -10.23 -7.61
N VAL A 110 7.51 -10.31 -6.84
CA VAL A 110 7.96 -9.21 -5.97
C VAL A 110 8.24 -7.95 -6.80
N ALA A 111 8.90 -8.10 -7.94
CA ALA A 111 9.18 -6.97 -8.83
C ALA A 111 7.89 -6.32 -9.37
N ALA A 112 6.87 -7.10 -9.71
CA ALA A 112 5.56 -6.56 -10.10
C ALA A 112 4.90 -5.81 -8.94
N GLN A 113 4.99 -6.33 -7.72
CA GLN A 113 4.43 -5.65 -6.55
C GLN A 113 5.14 -4.33 -6.22
N GLN A 114 6.46 -4.29 -6.35
CA GLN A 114 7.25 -3.06 -6.21
C GLN A 114 6.89 -2.02 -7.28
N ARG A 115 6.66 -2.45 -8.53
CA ARG A 115 6.16 -1.57 -9.60
C ARG A 115 4.76 -1.04 -9.29
N ALA A 116 3.86 -1.88 -8.76
CA ALA A 116 2.52 -1.44 -8.37
C ALA A 116 2.55 -0.35 -7.27
N LEU A 117 3.39 -0.53 -6.25
CA LEU A 117 3.62 0.47 -5.20
C LEU A 117 4.22 1.77 -5.78
N SER A 118 5.19 1.66 -6.68
CA SER A 118 5.82 2.81 -7.34
C SER A 118 4.81 3.61 -8.16
N LYS A 119 3.92 2.92 -8.89
CA LYS A 119 2.81 3.54 -9.63
C LYS A 119 1.85 4.29 -8.69
N LEU A 120 1.44 3.67 -7.58
CA LEU A 120 0.60 4.32 -6.58
C LEU A 120 1.27 5.59 -6.00
N ALA A 121 2.56 5.52 -5.66
CA ALA A 121 3.32 6.68 -5.18
C ALA A 121 3.38 7.81 -6.23
N GLY A 122 3.54 7.46 -7.52
CA GLY A 122 3.51 8.41 -8.63
C GLY A 122 2.17 9.15 -8.78
N VAL A 123 1.06 8.43 -8.59
CA VAL A 123 -0.31 9.01 -8.54
C VAL A 123 -0.42 10.00 -7.40
N MET A 124 -0.06 9.60 -6.17
CA MET A 124 -0.11 10.47 -4.98
C MET A 124 0.73 11.74 -5.17
N ALA A 125 1.96 11.59 -5.67
CA ALA A 125 2.86 12.71 -5.90
C ALA A 125 2.33 13.69 -6.96
N SER A 126 1.62 13.18 -7.98
CA SER A 126 1.00 14.03 -9.00
C SER A 126 -0.17 14.83 -8.44
N ALA A 127 -1.02 14.20 -7.62
CA ALA A 127 -2.09 14.88 -6.92
C ALA A 127 -1.59 15.96 -5.94
N ILE A 128 -0.53 15.67 -5.17
CA ILE A 128 0.11 16.65 -4.27
C ILE A 128 0.63 17.87 -5.05
N ARG A 129 1.13 17.67 -6.28
CA ARG A 129 1.55 18.76 -7.17
C ARG A 129 0.41 19.46 -7.90
N GLY A 130 -0.86 19.10 -7.63
CA GLY A 130 -2.03 19.64 -8.32
C GLY A 130 -2.11 19.26 -9.80
N ARG A 131 -1.48 18.15 -10.20
CA ARG A 131 -1.53 17.62 -11.57
C ARG A 131 -2.53 16.48 -11.63
N GLN A 132 -3.14 16.28 -12.81
CA GLN A 132 -3.90 15.07 -13.11
C GLN A 132 -3.01 13.85 -12.80
N ALA A 133 -3.53 12.89 -12.05
CA ALA A 133 -2.82 11.64 -11.85
C ALA A 133 -2.64 10.94 -13.20
N PRO A 134 -1.50 10.27 -13.44
CA PRO A 134 -1.34 9.45 -14.63
C PRO A 134 -2.32 8.27 -14.54
N ASP A 135 -3.42 8.36 -15.27
CA ASP A 135 -4.20 7.18 -15.65
C ASP A 135 -3.39 6.50 -16.77
N GLY A 136 -2.55 5.54 -16.36
CA GLY A 136 -1.64 4.81 -17.24
C GLY A 136 -1.99 3.32 -17.29
N GLU A 137 -1.24 2.56 -18.09
CA GLU A 137 -1.41 1.11 -18.18
C GLU A 137 -1.36 0.47 -16.79
N GLY A 138 -2.44 -0.20 -16.40
CA GLY A 138 -2.57 -0.83 -15.09
C GLY A 138 -2.83 0.13 -13.93
N VAL A 139 -3.14 1.42 -14.13
CA VAL A 139 -3.49 2.35 -13.05
C VAL A 139 -4.85 2.98 -13.33
N ARG A 140 -5.76 2.86 -12.37
CA ARG A 140 -7.10 3.44 -12.43
C ARG A 140 -7.42 4.24 -11.19
N SER A 141 -7.56 5.55 -11.36
CA SER A 141 -8.07 6.46 -10.33
C SER A 141 -9.60 6.30 -10.24
N VAL A 142 -10.10 5.62 -9.21
CA VAL A 142 -11.55 5.32 -9.06
C VAL A 142 -12.34 6.57 -8.64
N GLY A 143 -11.70 7.47 -7.90
CA GLY A 143 -12.29 8.76 -7.53
C GLY A 143 -11.33 9.56 -6.65
N CYS A 144 -11.39 10.88 -6.77
CA CYS A 144 -10.64 11.83 -5.96
C CYS A 144 -11.56 12.98 -5.58
N ALA A 145 -11.64 13.31 -4.29
CA ALA A 145 -12.48 14.36 -3.76
C ALA A 145 -11.73 15.21 -2.72
N PRO A 146 -12.08 16.50 -2.59
CA PRO A 146 -11.59 17.30 -1.48
C PRO A 146 -12.08 16.71 -0.15
N LEU A 147 -11.19 16.68 0.84
CA LEU A 147 -11.55 16.39 2.22
C LEU A 147 -12.36 17.56 2.76
N LYS A 148 -13.50 17.26 3.38
CA LYS A 148 -14.21 18.23 4.21
C LYS A 148 -13.36 18.50 5.46
N GLU A 149 -13.26 19.77 5.83
CA GLU A 149 -12.51 20.24 7.00
C GLU A 149 -13.08 19.68 8.31
#